data_AF-D4IQU5-F1
#
_entry.id   AF-D4IQU5-F1
#
_cell.length_a   1.000
_cell.length_b   1.000
_cell.length_c   1.000
_cell.angle_alpha   90.00
_cell.angle_beta   90.00
_cell.angle_gamma   90.00
#
_symmetry.space_group_name_H-M   'P 1'
#
loop_
_entity.id
_entity.type
_entity.pdbx_description
1 polymer ?
#
loop_
_entity_poly.entity_id
_entity_poly.type
_entity_poly.pdbx_seq_one_letter_code
_entity_poly.pdbx_strand_id
1 'polypeptide(L)'
;MSPHNTREEFRRLLKTENIDAIFRINPIGRIYGVTFIDHNAGIVANGSVLGKEFSANVFNDLYPAPKEECQVAEQRYPERKLDPQSHTTNPLTEAADTLLDLADTKAYEEQQRIIQRRKNENRINNILFIV
;
A
#
# COMPACT_ATOMS: atom_id res chain seq x y z
N MET A 1 -14.99 -27.70 -5.85
CA MET A 1 -14.34 -26.85 -4.83
C MET A 1 -15.44 -26.11 -4.11
N SER A 2 -15.52 -26.24 -2.78
CA SER A 2 -16.60 -25.63 -1.99
C SER A 2 -16.52 -24.09 -2.05
N PRO A 3 -17.67 -23.40 -2.08
CA PRO A 3 -17.76 -21.95 -2.27
C PRO A 3 -17.27 -21.12 -1.05
N HIS A 4 -16.66 -21.74 -0.05
CA HIS A 4 -16.33 -21.13 1.23
C HIS A 4 -14.94 -21.52 1.72
N ASN A 5 -13.91 -21.47 0.87
CA ASN A 5 -12.55 -21.45 1.38
C ASN A 5 -12.39 -20.17 2.20
N THR A 6 -12.32 -20.30 3.52
CA THR A 6 -12.05 -19.15 4.42
C THR A 6 -10.55 -18.90 4.52
N ARG A 7 -10.14 -17.72 5.04
CA ARG A 7 -8.72 -17.43 5.30
C ARG A 7 -8.12 -18.45 6.27
N GLU A 8 -8.94 -18.94 7.19
CA GLU A 8 -8.62 -19.88 8.24
C GLU A 8 -8.41 -21.29 7.68
N GLU A 9 -9.24 -21.71 6.73
CA GLU A 9 -9.03 -22.97 6.00
C GLU A 9 -7.76 -22.94 5.17
N PHE A 10 -7.47 -21.83 4.49
CA PHE A 10 -6.22 -21.65 3.76
C PHE A 10 -4.99 -21.75 4.68
N ARG A 11 -5.04 -21.09 5.85
CA ARG A 11 -3.99 -21.23 6.87
C ARG A 11 -3.83 -22.67 7.34
N ARG A 12 -4.93 -23.37 7.58
CA ARG A 12 -4.90 -24.78 8.02
C ARG A 12 -4.27 -25.68 6.97
N LEU A 13 -4.57 -25.45 5.68
CA LEU A 13 -3.96 -26.19 4.59
C LEU A 13 -2.44 -25.98 4.55
N LEU A 14 -1.96 -24.75 4.66
CA LEU A 14 -0.51 -24.49 4.67
C LEU A 14 0.17 -25.05 5.92
N LYS A 15 -0.55 -25.13 7.05
CA LYS A 15 0.02 -25.66 8.29
C LYS A 15 0.38 -27.14 8.18
N THR A 16 -0.25 -27.92 7.29
CA THR A 16 0.14 -29.33 7.06
C THR A 16 1.54 -29.43 6.47
N GLU A 17 1.96 -28.41 5.71
CA GLU A 17 3.30 -28.28 5.14
C GLU A 17 4.25 -27.49 6.04
N ASN A 18 3.86 -27.21 7.29
CA ASN A 18 4.62 -26.39 8.24
C ASN A 18 4.89 -24.96 7.75
N ILE A 19 3.92 -24.40 7.02
CA ILE A 19 3.94 -23.02 6.53
C ILE A 19 2.84 -22.20 7.21
N ASP A 20 3.20 -21.04 7.76
CA ASP A 20 2.23 -20.08 8.28
C ASP A 20 1.97 -18.95 7.28
N ALA A 21 0.69 -18.60 7.08
CA ALA A 21 0.27 -17.42 6.32
C ALA A 21 -0.33 -16.35 7.24
N ILE A 22 0.29 -15.17 7.24
CA ILE A 22 -0.10 -14.01 8.05
C ILE A 22 -0.73 -12.96 7.13
N PHE A 23 -2.05 -12.81 7.19
CA PHE A 23 -2.77 -11.71 6.54
C PHE A 23 -2.76 -10.47 7.42
N ARG A 24 -2.33 -9.33 6.86
CA ARG A 24 -2.47 -8.01 7.45
C ARG A 24 -3.75 -7.37 6.92
N ILE A 25 -4.64 -7.02 7.84
CA ILE A 25 -5.99 -6.55 7.55
C ILE A 25 -6.13 -5.17 8.15
N ASN A 26 -6.73 -4.23 7.41
CA ASN A 26 -7.02 -2.90 7.92
C ASN A 26 -8.38 -2.87 8.65
N PRO A 27 -8.76 -1.76 9.30
CA PRO A 27 -10.02 -1.69 10.05
C PRO A 27 -11.28 -1.95 9.22
N ILE A 28 -11.26 -1.65 7.91
CA ILE A 28 -12.38 -1.92 6.99
C ILE A 28 -12.38 -3.37 6.45
N GLY A 29 -11.53 -4.26 6.97
CA GLY A 29 -11.50 -5.68 6.63
C GLY A 29 -10.72 -6.04 5.35
N ARG A 30 -10.13 -5.06 4.66
CA ARG A 30 -9.32 -5.26 3.44
C ARG A 30 -7.97 -5.87 3.79
N ILE A 31 -7.57 -6.91 3.07
CA ILE A 31 -6.21 -7.45 3.14
C ILE A 31 -5.28 -6.51 2.36
N TYR A 32 -4.28 -5.95 3.03
CA TYR A 32 -3.27 -5.10 2.39
C TYR A 32 -1.89 -5.75 2.36
N GLY A 33 -1.70 -6.86 3.08
CA GLY A 33 -0.44 -7.60 3.09
C GLY A 33 -0.65 -9.07 3.41
N VAL A 34 0.24 -9.90 2.87
CA VAL A 34 0.35 -11.31 3.23
C VAL A 34 1.83 -11.67 3.35
N THR A 35 2.19 -12.39 4.41
CA THR A 35 3.54 -12.92 4.64
C THR A 35 3.43 -14.42 4.87
N PHE A 36 4.32 -15.18 4.22
CA PHE A 36 4.47 -16.62 4.39
C PHE A 36 5.73 -16.89 5.20
N ILE A 37 5.62 -17.80 6.17
CA ILE A 37 6.73 -18.28 6.99
C ILE A 37 6.83 -19.77 6.75
N ASP A 38 7.88 -20.20 6.07
CA ASP A 38 8.23 -21.60 5.91
C ASP A 38 9.21 -21.99 7.03
N HIS A 39 8.72 -22.79 7.97
CA HIS A 39 9.52 -23.25 9.11
C HIS A 39 10.49 -24.38 8.74
N ASN A 40 10.27 -25.08 7.63
CA ASN A 40 11.18 -26.12 7.14
C ASN A 40 12.43 -25.50 6.53
N ALA A 41 12.24 -24.44 5.73
CA ALA A 41 13.32 -23.72 5.07
C ALA A 41 13.89 -22.55 5.91
N GLY A 42 13.19 -22.13 6.97
CA GLY A 42 13.54 -20.93 7.75
C GLY A 42 13.36 -19.64 6.96
N ILE A 43 12.45 -19.63 5.97
CA ILE A 43 12.24 -18.52 5.05
C ILE A 43 11.01 -17.72 5.47
N VAL A 44 11.14 -16.39 5.42
CA VAL A 44 10.01 -15.47 5.56
C VAL A 44 9.94 -14.62 4.29
N ALA A 45 8.80 -14.69 3.61
CA ALA A 45 8.60 -13.95 2.36
C ALA A 45 7.27 -13.23 2.35
N ASN A 46 7.28 -11.98 1.91
CA ASN A 46 6.04 -11.29 1.55
C ASN A 46 5.48 -11.90 0.27
N GLY A 47 4.16 -12.10 0.20
CA GLY A 47 3.56 -12.76 -0.95
C GLY A 47 3.84 -12.03 -2.27
N SER A 48 3.89 -10.69 -2.27
CA SER A 48 4.26 -9.92 -3.47
C SER A 48 5.69 -10.17 -3.97
N VAL A 49 6.58 -10.71 -3.12
CA VAL A 49 7.94 -11.13 -3.52
C VAL A 49 7.91 -12.52 -4.15
N LEU A 50 7.01 -13.40 -3.70
CA LEU A 50 6.83 -14.74 -4.26
C LEU A 50 6.17 -14.73 -5.64
N GLY A 51 5.31 -13.74 -5.91
CA GLY A 51 4.66 -13.60 -7.20
C GLY A 51 3.37 -12.78 -7.13
N LYS A 52 2.77 -12.52 -8.28
CA LYS A 52 1.50 -11.77 -8.36
C LYS A 52 0.34 -12.59 -7.82
N GLU A 53 0.33 -13.92 -8.01
CA GLU A 53 -0.73 -14.78 -7.49
C GLU A 53 -0.72 -14.86 -5.96
N PHE A 54 0.42 -14.61 -5.34
CA PHE A 54 0.58 -14.56 -3.89
C PHE A 54 0.37 -13.15 -3.31
N SER A 55 -0.04 -12.17 -4.12
CA SER A 55 -0.22 -10.80 -3.66
C SER A 55 -1.44 -10.64 -2.75
N ALA A 56 -1.39 -9.63 -1.88
CA ALA A 56 -2.51 -9.27 -1.00
C ALA A 56 -3.82 -8.99 -1.76
N ASN A 57 -3.74 -8.43 -2.98
CA ASN A 57 -4.92 -8.15 -3.80
C ASN A 57 -5.67 -9.42 -4.20
N VAL A 58 -4.94 -10.47 -4.62
CA VAL A 58 -5.56 -11.76 -4.99
C VAL A 58 -6.28 -12.35 -3.78
N PHE A 59 -5.66 -12.33 -2.61
CA PHE A 59 -6.29 -12.82 -1.38
C PHE A 59 -7.44 -11.94 -0.90
N ASN A 60 -7.41 -10.64 -1.17
CA ASN A 60 -8.54 -9.75 -0.90
C ASN A 60 -9.75 -10.10 -1.77
N ASP A 61 -9.54 -10.46 -3.03
CA ASP A 61 -10.62 -10.82 -3.95
C ASP A 61 -11.20 -12.21 -3.61
N LEU A 62 -10.33 -13.15 -3.21
CA LEU A 62 -10.74 -14.48 -2.74
C LEU A 62 -11.46 -14.43 -1.39
N TYR A 63 -11.00 -13.58 -0.49
CA TYR A 63 -11.50 -13.45 0.87
C TYR A 63 -11.89 -12.00 1.17
N PRO A 64 -12.97 -11.49 0.55
CA PRO A 64 -13.35 -10.08 0.69
C PRO A 64 -13.80 -9.77 2.12
N ALA A 65 -13.66 -8.50 2.49
CA ALA A 65 -14.26 -8.00 3.73
C ALA A 65 -15.79 -8.22 3.70
N PRO A 66 -16.42 -8.50 4.85
CA PRO A 66 -17.88 -8.47 4.96
C PRO A 66 -18.41 -7.14 4.43
N LYS A 67 -19.40 -7.20 3.53
CA LYS A 67 -20.03 -6.02 2.95
C LYS A 67 -20.98 -5.42 3.99
N GLU A 68 -20.44 -4.72 4.97
CA GLU A 68 -21.16 -3.56 5.48
C GLU A 68 -21.02 -2.47 4.41
N GLU A 69 -22.13 -1.88 3.99
CA GLU A 69 -22.21 -0.86 2.94
C GLU A 69 -21.46 0.42 3.36
N CYS A 70 -20.13 0.38 3.41
CA CYS A 70 -19.31 1.57 3.57
C CYS A 70 -18.90 2.04 2.18
N GLN A 71 -19.71 2.98 1.71
CA GLN A 71 -19.48 3.87 0.59
C GLN A 71 -18.01 4.31 0.53
N VAL A 72 -17.48 4.27 -0.70
CA VAL A 72 -16.37 5.08 -1.24
C VAL A 72 -15.79 6.08 -0.24
N ALA A 73 -14.87 5.63 0.61
CA ALA A 73 -13.93 6.51 1.29
C ALA A 73 -12.67 6.52 0.43
N GLU A 74 -12.76 7.21 -0.71
CA GLU A 74 -11.60 7.88 -1.28
C GLU A 74 -10.94 8.66 -0.14
N GLN A 75 -9.75 8.22 0.23
CA GLN A 75 -8.96 8.82 1.30
C GLN A 75 -8.55 10.23 0.87
N ARG A 76 -9.46 11.19 1.08
CA ARG A 76 -9.10 12.56 1.38
C ARG A 76 -8.39 12.51 2.74
N TYR A 77 -7.07 12.66 2.70
CA TYR A 77 -6.28 12.92 3.89
C TYR A 77 -6.91 14.12 4.64
N PRO A 78 -6.94 14.11 5.98
CA PRO A 78 -7.48 15.22 6.74
C PRO A 78 -6.62 16.45 6.45
N GLU A 79 -7.24 17.43 5.81
CA GLU A 79 -6.72 18.78 5.66
C GLU A 79 -6.42 19.30 7.07
N ARG A 80 -5.12 19.39 7.40
CA ARG A 80 -4.67 19.97 8.66
C ARG A 80 -5.18 21.41 8.68
N LYS A 81 -6.12 21.67 9.58
CA LYS A 81 -6.55 23.01 9.97
C LYS A 81 -5.31 23.82 10.35
N LEU A 82 -4.98 24.84 9.57
CA LEU A 82 -4.10 25.91 10.02
C LEU A 82 -4.98 26.91 10.78
N ASP A 83 -4.74 27.01 12.08
CA ASP A 83 -5.26 28.06 12.94
C ASP A 83 -4.91 29.45 12.37
N PRO A 84 -5.86 30.36 12.16
CA PRO A 84 -5.54 31.72 11.80
C PRO A 84 -5.27 32.49 13.10
N GLN A 85 -4.03 32.47 13.59
CA GLN A 85 -3.68 33.34 14.71
C GLN A 85 -2.33 34.02 14.51
N SER A 86 -2.43 35.32 14.21
CA SER A 86 -1.38 36.35 14.18
C SER A 86 -0.32 36.10 13.11
N HIS A 87 0.12 37.06 12.31
CA HIS A 87 1.01 38.13 12.73
C HIS A 87 0.95 39.29 11.73
N THR A 88 1.01 40.51 12.23
CA THR A 88 1.32 41.72 11.47
C THR A 88 2.72 41.60 10.87
N THR A 89 2.90 41.47 9.56
CA THR A 89 4.25 41.45 8.94
C THR A 89 4.28 42.10 7.55
N ASN A 90 5.41 42.77 7.29
CA ASN A 90 5.67 43.65 6.16
C ASN A 90 5.66 42.92 4.79
N PRO A 91 5.44 43.64 3.67
CA PRO A 91 5.34 43.08 2.30
C PRO A 91 6.57 42.30 1.79
N LEU A 92 7.68 42.30 2.54
CA LEU A 92 8.87 41.50 2.25
C LEU A 92 8.75 40.04 2.71
N THR A 93 7.88 39.73 3.69
CA THR A 93 7.73 38.37 4.24
C THR A 93 6.75 37.52 3.42
N GLU A 94 5.69 38.12 2.88
CA GLU A 94 4.69 37.47 2.02
C GLU A 94 5.29 36.86 0.74
N ALA A 95 6.26 37.56 0.13
CA ALA A 95 6.99 37.06 -1.04
C ALA A 95 7.89 35.86 -0.69
N ALA A 96 8.47 35.82 0.51
CA ALA A 96 9.35 34.74 0.94
C ALA A 96 8.56 33.45 1.22
N ASP A 97 7.39 33.55 1.86
CA ASP A 97 6.49 32.41 2.11
C ASP A 97 5.98 31.82 0.79
N THR A 98 5.65 32.69 -0.19
CA THR A 98 5.23 32.25 -1.53
C THR A 98 6.37 31.53 -2.29
N LEU A 99 7.61 32.01 -2.15
CA LEU A 99 8.77 31.37 -2.79
C LEU A 99 9.12 30.02 -2.13
N LEU A 100 8.94 29.91 -0.81
CA LEU A 100 9.16 28.66 -0.08
C LEU A 100 8.11 27.61 -0.48
N ASP A 101 6.83 28.00 -0.55
CA ASP A 101 5.73 27.12 -0.98
C ASP A 101 5.88 26.65 -2.44
N LEU A 102 6.39 27.53 -3.32
CA LEU A 102 6.70 27.16 -4.71
C LEU A 102 7.87 26.17 -4.80
N ALA A 103 8.88 26.31 -3.94
CA ALA A 103 10.00 25.37 -3.89
C ALA A 103 9.55 23.99 -3.40
N ASP A 104 8.73 23.95 -2.35
CA ASP A 104 8.17 22.71 -1.81
C ASP A 104 7.24 22.02 -2.81
N THR A 105 6.40 22.79 -3.51
CA THR A 105 5.52 22.28 -4.58
C THR A 105 6.34 21.63 -5.71
N LYS A 106 7.38 22.31 -6.20
CA LYS A 106 8.25 21.78 -7.26
C LYS A 106 9.03 20.55 -6.82
N ALA A 107 9.55 20.56 -5.59
CA ALA A 107 10.26 19.41 -5.02
C ALA A 107 9.33 18.20 -4.90
N TYR A 108 8.08 18.41 -4.45
CA TYR A 108 7.09 17.35 -4.35
C TYR A 108 6.73 16.75 -5.72
N GLU A 109 6.48 17.58 -6.73
CA GLU A 109 6.20 17.13 -8.09
C GLU A 109 7.38 16.34 -8.70
N GLU A 110 8.61 16.80 -8.50
CA GLU A 110 9.82 16.12 -8.97
C GLU A 110 10.01 14.76 -8.31
N GLN A 111 9.81 14.67 -6.99
CA GLN A 111 9.81 13.39 -6.25
C GLN A 111 8.76 12.43 -6.81
N GLN A 112 7.55 12.90 -7.14
CA GLN A 112 6.54 12.06 -7.77
C GLN A 112 6.98 11.55 -9.14
N ARG A 113 7.59 12.39 -9.99
CA ARG A 113 8.12 11.95 -11.29
C ARG A 113 9.21 10.89 -11.13
N ILE A 114 10.13 11.05 -10.18
CA ILE A 114 11.17 10.06 -9.87
C ILE A 114 10.58 8.73 -9.40
N ILE A 115 9.54 8.77 -8.56
CA ILE A 115 8.83 7.56 -8.11
C ILE A 115 8.15 6.86 -9.28
N GLN A 116 7.49 7.61 -10.18
CA GLN A 116 6.83 7.02 -11.35
C GLN A 116 7.84 6.45 -12.36
N ARG A 117 8.96 7.13 -12.58
CA ARG A 117 10.04 6.63 -13.42
C ARG A 117 10.61 5.32 -12.90
N ARG A 118 10.92 5.23 -11.59
CA ARG A 118 11.39 3.99 -10.95
C ARG A 118 10.37 2.86 -11.08
N LYS A 119 9.08 3.13 -10.88
CA LYS A 119 8.01 2.15 -11.08
C LYS A 119 7.92 1.67 -12.54
N ASN A 120 8.09 2.58 -13.50
CA ASN A 120 8.06 2.24 -14.93
C ASN A 120 9.30 1.46 -15.37
N GLU A 121 10.49 1.86 -14.91
CA GLU A 121 11.76 1.16 -15.14
C GLU A 121 11.72 -0.26 -14.56
N ASN A 122 11.18 -0.43 -13.34
CA ASN A 122 11.00 -1.76 -12.75
C ASN A 122 10.01 -2.62 -13.54
N ARG A 123 8.99 -2.03 -14.17
CA ARG A 123 8.07 -2.75 -15.06
C ARG A 123 8.74 -3.15 -16.37
N ILE A 124 9.56 -2.28 -16.95
CA ILE A 124 10.31 -2.55 -18.19
C ILE A 124 11.39 -3.61 -17.95
N ASN A 125 12.16 -3.49 -16.87
CA ASN A 125 13.19 -4.47 -16.52
C ASN A 125 12.59 -5.85 -16.22
N ASN A 126 11.40 -5.91 -15.62
CA ASN A 126 10.68 -7.15 -15.39
C ASN A 126 10.08 -7.75 -16.68
N ILE A 127 9.87 -6.95 -17.74
CA ILE A 127 9.45 -7.44 -19.08
C ILE A 127 10.67 -7.89 -19.90
N LEU A 128 11.80 -7.17 -19.80
CA LEU A 128 13.02 -7.48 -20.56
C LEU A 128 13.70 -8.79 -20.08
N PHE A 129 13.40 -9.26 -18.87
CA PHE A 129 13.90 -10.53 -18.33
C PHE A 129 13.05 -11.76 -18.73
N ILE A 130 11.98 -11.57 -19.51
CA ILE A 130 11.04 -12.64 -19.94
C ILE A 130 11.23 -13.02 -21.44
N VAL A 131 12.23 -12.49 -22.14
CA VAL A 131 12.55 -12.87 -23.54
C VAL A 131 13.89 -13.59 -23.62
#